data_AF-A0A969M8B4-F1
#
_entry.id   AF-A0A969M8B4-F1
#
_cell.length_a   1.000
_cell.length_b   1.000
_cell.length_c   1.000
_cell.angle_alpha   90.00
_cell.angle_beta   90.00
_cell.angle_gamma   90.00
#
_symmetry.space_group_name_H-M   'P 1'
#
loop_
_entity.id
_entity.type
_entity.pdbx_description
1 polymer ?
#
loop_
_entity_poly.entity_id
_entity_poly.type
_entity_poly.pdbx_seq_one_letter_code
_entity_poly.pdbx_strand_id
1 'polypeptide(L)'
;MKQADLYFGTRDFGFPMTVIDTPGTNDPFIVRDEITRRTLESADIYIVVLTARQALCSADLSLLRILRGLHRDKIAVFINRIDELGDIAGGGAEIVERVREGLQAEFPGYDIPIVKGSAQWALAAMRSSETELARILSPKVRAYAAYLSRQDGEGTINVDQLTGGATARQAQALLTCSGLPALYDVLSRLTLRSHAGHVLRQVARSFSELSAYGEAALNEEIGKLQSEQKNEAQRYQTADQELRQINAEINENERLTVAVHNLVVDMQARTDQIIEDQCSLLHSTLADTVIYYSRHECDRLSEAIRYGTHEGAWVFKTDGLRRLLEETYVKSFRQAENAMTELENVIFPKLRALLAARLPEAAQPTLLARPTGAGELPSFEALGQQVVLDVTDSWWRRWWSRGQTTEQRLAELDLVIRGEFDPVVAALVRSAQARLKSQQSTMLKNSTVVFLSLVEFLQERSQERLERTRELLTERAEIEQGKYRRARANRLAEVERQVTAISSARQRLEGIERS
;
A
#
# COMPACT_ATOMS: atom_id res chain seq x y z
N MET A 1 9.54 25.96 10.96
CA MET A 1 10.83 25.28 10.86
C MET A 1 11.21 25.22 9.38
N LYS A 2 12.49 25.37 8.99
CA LYS A 2 12.91 25.24 7.58
C LYS A 2 13.06 23.75 7.27
N GLN A 3 12.22 23.22 6.39
CA GLN A 3 12.41 21.91 5.77
C GLN A 3 13.57 22.02 4.78
N ALA A 4 14.45 21.02 4.76
CA ALA A 4 15.58 20.94 3.82
C ALA A 4 15.44 19.65 3.03
N ASP A 5 15.01 19.76 1.78
CA ASP A 5 14.89 18.61 0.89
C ASP A 5 16.23 18.36 0.17
N LEU A 6 16.77 17.16 0.35
CA LEU A 6 18.00 16.71 -0.31
C LEU A 6 17.65 15.70 -1.40
N TYR A 7 18.15 15.92 -2.61
CA TYR A 7 17.93 15.04 -3.76
C TYR A 7 19.20 14.25 -4.06
N PHE A 8 19.09 12.93 -4.08
CA PHE A 8 20.19 12.02 -4.39
C PHE A 8 19.92 11.35 -5.75
N GLY A 9 20.94 11.28 -6.62
CA GLY A 9 20.83 10.67 -7.96
C GLY A 9 21.08 9.15 -7.99
N THR A 10 21.22 8.51 -6.84
CA THR A 10 21.54 7.08 -6.73
C THR A 10 20.31 6.20 -7.00
N ARG A 11 20.50 5.13 -7.78
CA ARG A 11 19.47 4.12 -8.10
C ARG A 11 19.47 2.95 -7.11
N ASP A 12 19.93 3.18 -5.89
CA ASP A 12 20.19 2.10 -4.93
C ASP A 12 18.89 1.49 -4.36
N PHE A 13 17.76 2.18 -4.55
CA PHE A 13 16.44 1.70 -4.19
C PHE A 13 15.68 1.24 -5.45
N GLY A 14 15.01 0.09 -5.36
CA GLY A 14 14.17 -0.46 -6.43
C GLY A 14 12.90 0.37 -6.72
N PHE A 15 12.62 1.38 -5.90
CA PHE A 15 11.47 2.27 -5.99
C PHE A 15 11.87 3.72 -5.72
N PRO A 16 11.18 4.72 -6.30
CA PRO A 16 11.30 6.11 -5.87
C PRO A 16 11.01 6.22 -4.36
N MET A 17 11.97 6.71 -3.59
CA MET A 17 11.89 6.74 -2.13
C MET A 17 12.22 8.14 -1.60
N THR A 18 11.44 8.57 -0.61
CA THR A 18 11.74 9.72 0.24
C THR A 18 12.02 9.22 1.65
N VAL A 19 13.17 9.61 2.22
CA VAL A 19 13.53 9.32 3.60
C VAL A 19 13.40 10.60 4.41
N ILE A 20 12.68 10.51 5.53
CA ILE A 20 12.41 11.65 6.40
C ILE A 20 13.09 11.38 7.75
N ASP A 21 14.07 12.20 8.08
CA ASP A 21 14.69 12.18 9.41
C ASP A 21 13.93 13.10 10.35
N THR A 22 13.48 12.55 11.48
CA THR A 22 12.70 13.28 12.48
C THR A 22 13.61 13.79 13.60
N PRO A 23 13.41 15.01 14.13
CA PRO A 23 14.13 15.48 15.31
C PRO A 23 13.95 14.53 16.50
N GLY A 24 14.97 14.43 17.37
CA GLY A 24 14.94 13.50 18.52
C GLY A 24 13.69 13.65 19.40
N THR A 25 13.07 12.52 19.73
CA THR A 25 11.80 12.41 20.48
C THR A 25 11.92 12.69 21.98
N ASN A 26 13.14 12.90 22.49
CA ASN A 26 13.42 13.24 23.90
C ASN A 26 13.27 14.74 24.23
N ASP A 27 12.65 15.54 23.37
CA ASP A 27 12.47 16.97 23.59
C ASP A 27 11.08 17.26 24.24
N PRO A 28 11.01 17.90 25.43
CA PRO A 28 9.79 18.01 26.24
C PRO A 28 8.75 19.05 25.77
N PHE A 29 8.84 19.57 24.54
CA PHE A 29 7.98 20.66 24.07
C PHE A 29 6.89 20.24 23.07
N ILE A 30 5.65 20.40 23.54
CA ILE A 30 4.32 20.21 22.92
C ILE A 30 4.16 20.87 21.53
N VAL A 31 5.05 21.79 21.13
CA VAL A 31 4.97 22.52 19.84
C VAL A 31 5.57 21.72 18.67
N ARG A 32 6.29 20.62 18.93
CA ARG A 32 6.90 19.75 17.90
C ARG A 32 6.06 18.55 17.48
N ASP A 33 4.95 18.31 18.16
CA ASP A 33 4.10 17.13 17.97
C ASP A 33 3.28 17.20 16.67
N GLU A 34 2.82 18.39 16.27
CA GLU A 34 1.96 18.61 15.09
C GLU A 34 2.69 18.43 13.74
N ILE A 35 3.96 18.88 13.65
CA ILE A 35 4.77 18.76 12.41
C ILE A 35 5.20 17.31 12.22
N THR A 36 5.66 16.67 13.29
CA THR A 36 5.96 15.24 13.28
C THR A 36 4.69 14.45 12.95
N ARG A 37 3.51 14.80 13.49
CA ARG A 37 2.22 14.17 13.13
C ARG A 37 1.88 14.27 11.65
N ARG A 38 1.94 15.46 11.05
CA ARG A 38 1.60 15.67 9.63
C ARG A 38 2.54 14.92 8.68
N THR A 39 3.81 14.81 9.04
CA THR A 39 4.80 14.06 8.25
C THR A 39 4.72 12.56 8.48
N LEU A 40 4.33 12.14 9.69
CA LEU A 40 4.04 10.74 9.98
C LEU A 40 2.81 10.27 9.18
N GLU A 41 1.75 11.07 9.02
CA GLU A 41 0.51 10.66 8.33
C GLU A 41 0.73 10.13 6.89
N SER A 42 1.65 10.71 6.13
CA SER A 42 1.89 10.35 4.72
C SER A 42 2.95 9.27 4.50
N ALA A 43 3.62 8.80 5.56
CA ALA A 43 4.69 7.83 5.42
C ALA A 43 4.15 6.41 5.15
N ASP A 44 4.72 5.75 4.13
CA ASP A 44 4.39 4.35 3.80
C ASP A 44 5.01 3.34 4.76
N ILE A 45 6.09 3.72 5.46
CA ILE A 45 6.84 2.86 6.39
C ILE A 45 7.40 3.71 7.52
N TYR A 46 7.31 3.21 8.75
CA TYR A 46 7.94 3.81 9.93
C TYR A 46 9.07 2.92 10.43
N ILE A 47 10.24 3.51 10.66
CA ILE A 47 11.37 2.82 11.28
C ILE A 47 11.58 3.42 12.67
N VAL A 48 11.20 2.68 13.71
CA VAL A 48 11.44 3.07 15.10
C VAL A 48 12.84 2.61 15.49
N VAL A 49 13.75 3.56 15.64
CA VAL A 49 15.14 3.28 16.00
C VAL A 49 15.30 3.35 17.51
N LEU A 50 15.52 2.19 18.14
CA LEU A 50 15.79 2.07 19.58
C LEU A 50 17.28 1.88 19.83
N THR A 51 17.78 2.32 20.99
CA THR A 51 19.16 2.04 21.40
C THR A 51 19.24 0.76 22.23
N ALA A 52 20.19 -0.13 21.94
CA ALA A 52 20.37 -1.39 22.67
C ALA A 52 20.63 -1.19 24.18
N ARG A 53 21.27 -0.08 24.57
CA ARG A 53 21.55 0.22 26.00
C ARG A 53 20.28 0.50 26.82
N GLN A 54 19.25 1.06 26.19
CA GLN A 54 18.01 1.50 26.83
C GLN A 54 16.84 1.32 25.87
N ALA A 55 16.63 0.10 25.37
CA ALA A 55 15.52 -0.12 24.44
C ALA A 55 14.19 0.04 25.19
N LEU A 56 13.20 0.71 24.58
CA LEU A 56 11.83 0.81 25.08
C LEU A 56 11.69 1.56 26.41
N CYS A 57 12.19 2.80 26.47
CA CYS A 57 11.97 3.71 27.59
C CYS A 57 10.54 4.30 27.59
N SER A 58 10.17 5.05 28.64
CA SER A 58 8.85 5.70 28.74
C SER A 58 8.55 6.69 27.61
N ALA A 59 9.58 7.34 27.06
CA ALA A 59 9.46 8.19 25.88
C ALA A 59 9.20 7.37 24.61
N ASP A 60 9.88 6.23 24.43
CA ASP A 60 9.64 5.32 23.30
C ASP A 60 8.21 4.76 23.33
N LEU A 61 7.72 4.38 24.51
CA LEU A 61 6.34 3.93 24.68
C LEU A 61 5.33 5.04 24.39
N SER A 62 5.62 6.28 24.78
CA SER A 62 4.77 7.43 24.43
C SER A 62 4.72 7.66 22.92
N LEU A 63 5.87 7.56 22.23
CA LEU A 63 5.93 7.62 20.76
C LEU A 63 5.12 6.48 20.13
N LEU A 64 5.31 5.24 20.60
CA LEU A 64 4.56 4.08 20.11
C LEU A 64 3.05 4.23 20.35
N ARG A 65 2.63 4.87 21.44
CA ARG A 65 1.21 5.19 21.70
C ARG A 65 0.66 6.26 20.77
N ILE A 66 1.45 7.25 20.36
CA ILE A 66 1.07 8.17 19.28
C ILE A 66 0.93 7.39 17.97
N LEU A 67 1.83 6.43 17.73
CA LEU A 67 1.77 5.52 16.58
C LEU A 67 0.65 4.46 16.67
N ARG A 68 -0.01 4.25 17.84
CA ARG A 68 -1.13 3.29 17.97
C ARG A 68 -2.30 3.61 17.07
N GLY A 69 -2.42 4.87 16.64
CA GLY A 69 -3.41 5.32 15.67
C GLY A 69 -2.93 5.40 14.22
N LEU A 70 -1.68 5.01 13.95
CA LEU A 70 -1.11 4.87 12.62
C LEU A 70 -1.05 3.39 12.24
N HIS A 71 -0.87 3.13 10.96
CA HIS A 71 -0.86 1.79 10.37
C HIS A 71 0.20 0.87 11.00
N ARG A 72 -0.25 0.00 11.90
CA ARG A 72 0.59 -0.91 12.70
C ARG A 72 1.38 -1.90 11.83
N ASP A 73 0.84 -2.20 10.65
CA ASP A 73 1.42 -3.02 9.60
C ASP A 73 2.53 -2.32 8.79
N LYS A 74 2.77 -1.02 9.02
CA LYS A 74 3.85 -0.24 8.39
C LYS A 74 5.07 -0.02 9.31
N ILE A 75 5.05 -0.56 10.53
CA ILE A 75 6.08 -0.30 11.53
C ILE A 75 7.17 -1.38 11.46
N ALA A 76 8.44 -0.96 11.46
CA ALA A 76 9.59 -1.80 11.74
C ALA A 76 10.39 -1.21 12.90
N VAL A 77 10.93 -2.07 13.76
CA VAL A 77 11.77 -1.65 14.88
C VAL A 77 13.22 -2.03 14.60
N PHE A 78 14.12 -1.06 14.70
CA PHE A 78 15.56 -1.29 14.57
C PHE A 78 16.26 -1.01 15.90
N ILE A 79 16.76 -2.05 16.56
CA ILE A 79 17.57 -1.95 17.78
C ILE A 79 19.02 -1.69 17.35
N ASN A 80 19.41 -0.42 17.40
CA ASN A 80 20.74 0.05 17.03
C ASN A 80 21.73 -0.07 18.21
N ARG A 81 23.02 0.04 17.91
CA ARG A 81 24.14 0.04 18.88
C ARG A 81 24.38 -1.29 19.59
N ILE A 82 24.13 -2.42 18.92
CA ILE A 82 24.48 -3.73 19.49
C ILE A 82 26.00 -3.93 19.66
N ASP A 83 26.81 -3.10 18.99
CA ASP A 83 28.26 -3.09 19.10
C ASP A 83 28.77 -2.69 20.49
N GLU A 84 27.91 -2.04 21.28
CA GLU A 84 28.21 -1.60 22.65
C GLU A 84 27.89 -2.69 23.70
N LEU A 85 27.31 -3.82 23.29
CA LEU A 85 26.94 -4.92 24.19
C LEU A 85 28.18 -5.73 24.61
N GLY A 86 28.18 -6.15 25.89
CA GLY A 86 29.21 -7.02 26.43
C GLY A 86 29.23 -8.39 25.75
N ASP A 87 28.04 -9.01 25.68
CA ASP A 87 27.71 -10.19 24.87
C ASP A 87 26.67 -9.80 23.81
N ILE A 88 27.09 -9.79 22.55
CA ILE A 88 26.27 -9.35 21.41
C ILE A 88 25.17 -10.38 21.09
N ALA A 89 25.49 -11.67 21.20
CA ALA A 89 24.57 -12.74 20.81
C ALA A 89 23.48 -12.92 21.87
N GLY A 90 23.88 -13.21 23.12
CA GLY A 90 22.96 -13.43 24.24
C GLY A 90 22.23 -12.16 24.65
N GLY A 91 22.97 -11.10 24.98
CA GLY A 91 22.37 -9.81 25.37
C GLY A 91 21.49 -9.20 24.27
N GLY A 92 21.85 -9.38 23.01
CA GLY A 92 21.03 -8.95 21.89
C GLY A 92 19.71 -9.73 21.77
N ALA A 93 19.66 -11.01 22.17
CA ALA A 93 18.42 -11.79 22.18
C ALA A 93 17.50 -11.38 23.33
N GLU A 94 18.04 -11.17 24.53
CA GLU A 94 17.29 -10.70 25.70
C GLU A 94 16.61 -9.35 25.45
N ILE A 95 17.32 -8.40 24.80
CA ILE A 95 16.76 -7.10 24.46
C ILE A 95 15.61 -7.25 23.44
N VAL A 96 15.74 -8.13 22.45
CA VAL A 96 14.69 -8.37 21.45
C VAL A 96 13.44 -8.92 22.11
N GLU A 97 13.54 -9.88 23.01
CA GLU A 97 12.37 -10.43 23.73
C GLU A 97 11.70 -9.36 24.59
N ARG A 98 12.47 -8.57 25.35
CA ARG A 98 11.93 -7.46 26.15
C ARG A 98 11.21 -6.41 25.31
N VAL A 99 11.76 -6.06 24.14
CA VAL A 99 11.09 -5.14 23.20
C VAL A 99 9.82 -5.78 22.64
N ARG A 100 9.86 -7.07 22.30
CA ARG A 100 8.70 -7.81 21.80
C ARG A 100 7.56 -7.85 22.82
N GLU A 101 7.84 -8.13 24.08
CA GLU A 101 6.85 -8.12 25.16
C GLU A 101 6.19 -6.74 25.31
N GLY A 102 6.99 -5.68 25.29
CA GLY A 102 6.46 -4.32 25.38
C GLY A 102 5.65 -3.89 24.14
N LEU A 103 6.06 -4.32 22.94
CA LEU A 103 5.27 -4.12 21.73
C LEU A 103 3.96 -4.90 21.78
N GLN A 104 3.93 -6.13 22.29
CA GLN A 104 2.68 -6.88 22.44
C GLN A 104 1.72 -6.24 23.45
N ALA A 105 2.24 -5.59 24.49
CA ALA A 105 1.41 -4.85 25.44
C ALA A 105 0.73 -3.63 24.80
N GLU A 106 1.43 -2.91 23.92
CA GLU A 106 0.89 -1.71 23.25
C GLU A 106 0.12 -2.04 21.95
N PHE A 107 0.50 -3.11 21.24
CA PHE A 107 -0.06 -3.57 19.97
C PHE A 107 -0.47 -5.05 20.04
N PRO A 108 -1.50 -5.41 20.82
CA PRO A 108 -1.91 -6.81 20.98
C PRO A 108 -2.36 -7.40 19.64
N GLY A 109 -1.83 -8.58 19.30
CA GLY A 109 -2.19 -9.33 18.09
C GLY A 109 -1.42 -8.96 16.82
N TYR A 110 -0.43 -8.07 16.91
CA TYR A 110 0.42 -7.69 15.77
C TYR A 110 1.86 -8.20 15.95
N ASP A 111 2.42 -8.73 14.88
CA ASP A 111 3.83 -9.14 14.81
C ASP A 111 4.64 -8.05 14.12
N ILE A 112 5.16 -7.10 14.91
CA ILE A 112 6.00 -6.01 14.42
C ILE A 112 7.42 -6.55 14.20
N PRO A 113 8.00 -6.45 12.99
CA PRO A 113 9.34 -6.94 12.74
C PRO A 113 10.40 -6.16 13.53
N ILE A 114 11.22 -6.88 14.28
CA ILE A 114 12.34 -6.34 15.06
C ILE A 114 13.65 -6.80 14.44
N VAL A 115 14.49 -5.84 14.06
CA VAL A 115 15.85 -6.09 13.56
C VAL A 115 16.84 -5.49 14.54
N LYS A 116 17.90 -6.22 14.87
CA LYS A 116 18.99 -5.71 15.72
C LYS A 116 20.25 -5.51 14.89
N GLY A 117 21.00 -4.45 15.18
CA GLY A 117 22.12 -4.07 14.34
C GLY A 117 22.98 -2.93 14.87
N SER A 118 23.97 -2.56 14.06
CA SER A 118 24.84 -1.41 14.30
C SER A 118 25.00 -0.62 13.01
N ALA A 119 24.41 0.58 12.98
CA ALA A 119 24.58 1.50 11.86
C ALA A 119 26.06 1.89 11.66
N GLN A 120 26.86 1.88 12.73
CA GLN A 120 28.30 2.15 12.66
C GLN A 120 29.04 1.04 11.91
N TRP A 121 28.68 -0.23 12.13
CA TRP A 121 29.24 -1.35 11.38
C TRP A 121 28.88 -1.30 9.90
N ALA A 122 27.62 -0.96 9.57
CA ALA A 122 27.19 -0.78 8.18
C ALA A 122 28.00 0.33 7.48
N LEU A 123 28.15 1.48 8.14
CA LEU A 123 28.91 2.61 7.60
C LEU A 123 30.38 2.26 7.37
N ALA A 124 31.01 1.56 8.32
CA ALA A 124 32.39 1.11 8.19
C ALA A 124 32.56 0.10 7.04
N ALA A 125 31.61 -0.82 6.86
CA ALA A 125 31.60 -1.76 5.74
C ALA A 125 31.51 -1.03 4.39
N MET A 126 30.61 -0.06 4.27
CA MET A 126 30.41 0.73 3.03
C MET A 126 31.62 1.59 2.67
N ARG A 127 32.33 2.13 3.67
CA ARG A 127 33.57 2.91 3.45
C ARG A 127 34.76 2.05 3.05
N SER A 128 34.74 0.74 3.35
CA SER A 128 35.75 -0.25 2.94
C SER A 128 37.21 0.12 3.27
N SER A 129 37.44 0.86 4.36
CA SER A 129 38.80 1.19 4.82
C SER A 129 39.42 0.00 5.58
N GLU A 130 40.49 -0.58 5.03
CA GLU A 130 41.13 -1.79 5.59
C GLU A 130 41.58 -1.61 7.05
N THR A 131 42.15 -0.45 7.39
CA THR A 131 42.60 -0.14 8.76
C THR A 131 41.44 -0.01 9.75
N GLU A 132 40.30 0.50 9.30
CA GLU A 132 39.10 0.69 10.11
C GLU A 132 38.37 -0.65 10.31
N LEU A 133 38.24 -1.44 9.25
CA LEU A 133 37.67 -2.78 9.28
C LEU A 133 38.44 -3.70 10.23
N ALA A 134 39.78 -3.70 10.15
CA ALA A 134 40.63 -4.50 11.03
C ALA A 134 40.47 -4.12 12.51
N ARG A 135 40.23 -2.84 12.81
CA ARG A 135 40.01 -2.35 14.17
C ARG A 135 38.63 -2.76 14.71
N ILE A 136 37.59 -2.68 13.88
CA ILE A 136 36.21 -2.99 14.27
C ILE A 136 35.97 -4.50 14.38
N LEU A 137 36.59 -5.30 13.51
CA LEU A 137 36.52 -6.76 13.54
C LEU A 137 37.34 -7.34 14.71
N SER A 138 36.84 -7.13 15.92
CA SER A 138 37.34 -7.75 17.14
C SER A 138 36.98 -9.24 17.19
N PRO A 139 37.61 -10.05 18.07
CA PRO A 139 37.22 -11.44 18.29
C PRO A 139 35.72 -11.60 18.61
N LYS A 140 35.12 -10.62 19.30
CA LYS A 140 33.68 -10.60 19.61
C LYS A 140 32.82 -10.51 18.36
N VAL A 141 33.16 -9.59 17.45
CA VAL A 141 32.42 -9.41 16.19
C VAL A 141 32.57 -10.65 15.29
N ARG A 142 33.77 -11.25 15.25
CA ARG A 142 33.98 -12.54 14.55
C ARG A 142 33.15 -13.67 15.13
N ALA A 143 33.06 -13.76 16.46
CA ALA A 143 32.21 -14.74 17.13
C ALA A 143 30.72 -14.52 16.82
N TYR A 144 30.29 -13.25 16.76
CA TYR A 144 28.92 -12.90 16.36
C TYR A 144 28.63 -13.24 14.89
N ALA A 145 29.57 -12.96 13.97
CA ALA A 145 29.45 -13.37 12.56
C ALA A 145 29.27 -14.89 12.45
N ALA A 146 30.11 -15.66 13.15
CA ALA A 146 30.02 -17.12 13.18
C ALA A 146 28.75 -17.63 13.88
N TYR A 147 28.15 -16.86 14.79
CA TYR A 147 26.85 -17.17 15.38
C TYR A 147 25.71 -16.98 14.36
N LEU A 148 25.70 -15.88 13.61
CA LEU A 148 24.71 -15.62 12.56
C LEU A 148 24.75 -16.71 11.47
N SER A 149 25.95 -17.07 11.00
CA SER A 149 26.11 -18.14 10.01
C SER A 149 25.58 -19.50 10.47
N ARG A 150 25.47 -19.74 11.78
CA ARG A 150 24.90 -20.97 12.35
C ARG A 150 23.38 -20.92 12.49
N GLN A 151 22.77 -19.74 12.62
CA GLN A 151 21.31 -19.60 12.72
C GLN A 151 20.61 -19.71 11.36
N ASP A 152 21.24 -19.25 10.28
CA ASP A 152 20.53 -19.07 8.99
C ASP A 152 20.27 -20.36 8.18
N GLY A 153 20.85 -21.53 8.52
CA GLY A 153 20.42 -22.88 8.07
C GLY A 153 20.46 -23.23 6.56
N GLU A 154 20.05 -22.32 5.67
CA GLU A 154 19.96 -22.42 4.21
C GLU A 154 20.15 -21.02 3.61
N GLY A 155 21.38 -20.68 3.18
CA GLY A 155 21.64 -19.34 2.63
C GLY A 155 23.10 -18.93 2.72
N THR A 156 23.99 -19.78 2.24
CA THR A 156 25.43 -19.54 2.20
C THR A 156 25.78 -18.22 1.50
N ILE A 157 26.34 -17.28 2.26
CA ILE A 157 27.61 -16.69 1.86
C ILE A 157 28.68 -17.45 2.65
N ASN A 158 29.21 -18.49 2.03
CA ASN A 158 30.42 -19.13 2.51
C ASN A 158 31.52 -18.06 2.42
N VAL A 159 32.06 -17.59 3.54
CA VAL A 159 33.08 -16.52 3.57
C VAL A 159 34.31 -16.92 2.74
N ASP A 160 34.48 -18.21 2.48
CA ASP A 160 35.52 -18.80 1.63
C ASP A 160 35.16 -18.90 0.13
N GLN A 161 33.91 -18.67 -0.30
CA GLN A 161 33.47 -18.68 -1.72
C GLN A 161 33.26 -17.28 -2.33
N LEU A 162 33.44 -16.21 -1.55
CA LEU A 162 33.35 -14.85 -2.05
C LEU A 162 34.53 -14.52 -2.98
N THR A 163 34.25 -14.28 -4.25
CA THR A 163 35.21 -13.73 -5.21
C THR A 163 35.51 -12.26 -4.86
N GLY A 164 36.61 -12.02 -4.14
CA GLY A 164 37.09 -10.68 -3.76
C GLY A 164 38.29 -10.72 -2.81
N GLY A 165 39.07 -9.63 -2.77
CA GLY A 165 40.21 -9.49 -1.85
C GLY A 165 39.82 -9.59 -0.37
N ALA A 166 40.80 -9.77 0.53
CA ALA A 166 40.57 -9.95 1.97
C ALA A 166 39.69 -8.83 2.59
N THR A 167 39.90 -7.59 2.16
CA THR A 167 39.12 -6.41 2.58
C THR A 167 37.65 -6.49 2.19
N ALA A 168 37.33 -7.01 1.00
CA ALA A 168 35.95 -7.17 0.54
C ALA A 168 35.20 -8.22 1.37
N ARG A 169 35.86 -9.32 1.73
CA ARG A 169 35.29 -10.35 2.62
C ARG A 169 35.04 -9.83 4.03
N GLN A 170 35.96 -9.02 4.55
CA GLN A 170 35.81 -8.36 5.86
C GLN A 170 34.67 -7.34 5.86
N ALA A 171 34.57 -6.51 4.82
CA ALA A 171 33.47 -5.57 4.64
C ALA A 171 32.12 -6.30 4.56
N GLN A 172 32.04 -7.40 3.78
CA GLN A 172 30.82 -8.19 3.66
C GLN A 172 30.40 -8.81 5.00
N ALA A 173 31.34 -9.42 5.74
CA ALA A 173 31.05 -10.00 7.06
C ALA A 173 30.54 -8.95 8.05
N LEU A 174 31.13 -7.75 8.04
CA LEU A 174 30.71 -6.65 8.88
C LEU A 174 29.34 -6.09 8.47
N LEU A 175 29.06 -6.03 7.16
CA LEU A 175 27.76 -5.65 6.63
C LEU A 175 26.67 -6.63 7.07
N THR A 176 26.92 -7.94 7.01
CA THR A 176 26.00 -8.96 7.55
C THR A 176 25.76 -8.76 9.05
N CYS A 177 26.82 -8.55 9.83
CA CYS A 177 26.70 -8.31 11.28
C CYS A 177 25.95 -7.01 11.63
N SER A 178 25.95 -6.03 10.74
CA SER A 178 25.31 -4.73 10.98
C SER A 178 23.79 -4.79 11.09
N GLY A 179 23.15 -5.88 10.64
CA GLY A 179 21.70 -6.01 10.59
C GLY A 179 21.03 -5.21 9.47
N LEU A 180 21.78 -4.41 8.69
CA LEU A 180 21.24 -3.64 7.58
C LEU A 180 20.66 -4.51 6.45
N PRO A 181 21.26 -5.65 6.05
CA PRO A 181 20.65 -6.57 5.08
C PRO A 181 19.29 -7.10 5.55
N ALA A 182 19.18 -7.53 6.82
CA ALA A 182 17.92 -7.98 7.40
C ALA A 182 16.87 -6.85 7.46
N LEU A 183 17.31 -5.60 7.73
CA LEU A 183 16.44 -4.44 7.66
C LEU A 183 15.95 -4.19 6.22
N TYR A 184 16.80 -4.32 5.20
CA TYR A 184 16.38 -4.21 3.80
C TYR A 184 15.33 -5.25 3.42
N ASP A 185 15.46 -6.50 3.89
CA ASP A 185 14.45 -7.54 3.64
C ASP A 185 13.11 -7.23 4.31
N VAL A 186 13.15 -6.68 5.53
CA VAL A 186 11.94 -6.19 6.21
C VAL A 186 11.31 -5.04 5.44
N LEU A 187 12.09 -4.01 5.10
CA LEU A 187 11.61 -2.84 4.36
C LEU A 187 11.04 -3.24 3.00
N SER A 188 11.72 -4.11 2.26
CA SER A 188 11.23 -4.60 0.96
C SER A 188 9.88 -5.30 1.10
N ARG A 189 9.71 -6.17 2.10
CA ARG A 189 8.42 -6.82 2.38
C ARG A 189 7.33 -5.82 2.77
N LEU A 190 7.67 -4.80 3.56
CA LEU A 190 6.73 -3.74 3.93
C LEU A 190 6.35 -2.87 2.74
N THR A 191 7.31 -2.49 1.88
CA THR A 191 7.07 -1.72 0.65
C THR A 191 6.19 -2.50 -0.32
N LEU A 192 6.42 -3.80 -0.49
CA LEU A 192 5.58 -4.64 -1.35
C LEU A 192 4.13 -4.71 -0.85
N ARG A 193 3.93 -4.66 0.48
CA ARG A 193 2.60 -4.63 1.12
C ARG A 193 2.01 -3.23 1.23
N SER A 194 2.76 -2.18 0.92
CA SER A 194 2.26 -0.80 1.00
C SER A 194 1.33 -0.48 -0.16
N HIS A 195 0.56 0.60 -0.02
CA HIS A 195 -0.27 1.11 -1.09
C HIS A 195 0.50 1.31 -2.41
N ALA A 196 1.71 1.87 -2.35
CA ALA A 196 2.55 2.07 -3.53
C ALA A 196 2.92 0.73 -4.20
N GLY A 197 3.31 -0.30 -3.43
CA GLY A 197 3.57 -1.64 -3.95
C GLY A 197 2.33 -2.28 -4.58
N HIS A 198 1.16 -2.05 -4.01
CA HIS A 198 -0.12 -2.50 -4.58
C HIS A 198 -0.45 -1.79 -5.90
N VAL A 199 -0.32 -0.46 -5.96
CA VAL A 199 -0.57 0.33 -7.18
C VAL A 199 0.39 -0.07 -8.29
N LEU A 200 1.67 -0.24 -7.99
CA LEU A 200 2.67 -0.64 -9.00
C LEU A 200 2.41 -2.03 -9.56
N ARG A 201 2.08 -3.03 -8.72
CA ARG A 201 1.70 -4.37 -9.19
C ARG A 201 0.43 -4.34 -10.03
N GLN A 202 -0.55 -3.54 -9.63
CA GLN A 202 -1.78 -3.37 -10.40
C GLN A 202 -1.50 -2.74 -11.77
N VAL A 203 -0.69 -1.68 -11.84
CA VAL A 203 -0.30 -1.04 -13.11
C VAL A 203 0.50 -1.99 -13.98
N ALA A 204 1.48 -2.70 -13.41
CA ALA A 204 2.30 -3.68 -14.14
C ALA A 204 1.43 -4.78 -14.76
N ARG A 205 0.46 -5.29 -13.98
CA ARG A 205 -0.52 -6.27 -14.46
C ARG A 205 -1.37 -5.72 -15.59
N SER A 206 -1.94 -4.52 -15.44
CA SER A 206 -2.74 -3.87 -16.49
C SER A 206 -1.98 -3.76 -17.81
N PHE A 207 -0.70 -3.34 -17.77
CA PHE A 207 0.14 -3.28 -18.97
C PHE A 207 0.52 -4.66 -19.51
N SER A 208 0.70 -5.67 -18.64
CA SER A 208 0.94 -7.04 -19.04
C SER A 208 -0.26 -7.62 -19.81
N GLU A 209 -1.48 -7.34 -19.34
CA GLU A 209 -2.73 -7.73 -20.00
C GLU A 209 -2.91 -7.03 -21.36
N LEU A 210 -2.66 -5.71 -21.44
CA LEU A 210 -2.64 -4.97 -22.71
C LEU A 210 -1.62 -5.57 -23.69
N SER A 211 -0.43 -5.92 -23.19
CA SER A 211 0.63 -6.53 -23.99
C SER A 211 0.25 -7.91 -24.51
N ALA A 212 -0.37 -8.75 -23.67
CA ALA A 212 -0.86 -10.07 -24.06
C ALA A 212 -1.92 -9.99 -25.16
N TYR A 213 -2.82 -9.00 -25.07
CA TYR A 213 -3.78 -8.76 -26.14
C TYR A 213 -3.12 -8.30 -27.44
N GLY A 214 -2.23 -7.30 -27.37
CA GLY A 214 -1.47 -6.84 -28.53
C GLY A 214 -0.74 -7.99 -29.23
N GLU A 215 -0.08 -8.85 -28.45
CA GLU A 215 0.59 -10.05 -28.94
C GLU A 215 -0.38 -11.01 -29.67
N ALA A 216 -1.51 -11.35 -29.05
CA ALA A 216 -2.49 -12.27 -29.63
C ALA A 216 -3.11 -11.72 -30.93
N ALA A 217 -3.45 -10.44 -30.94
CA ALA A 217 -4.07 -9.81 -32.09
C ALA A 217 -3.06 -9.65 -33.25
N LEU A 218 -1.78 -9.37 -32.97
CA LEU A 218 -0.72 -9.39 -33.99
C LEU A 218 -0.49 -10.81 -34.54
N ASN A 219 -0.55 -11.84 -33.70
CA ASN A 219 -0.46 -13.23 -34.13
C ASN A 219 -1.64 -13.64 -35.04
N GLU A 220 -2.85 -13.16 -34.78
CA GLU A 220 -4.00 -13.37 -35.67
C GLU A 220 -3.78 -12.70 -37.05
N GLU A 221 -3.21 -11.49 -37.07
CA GLU A 221 -2.86 -10.81 -38.32
C GLU A 221 -1.78 -11.55 -39.10
N ILE A 222 -0.75 -12.09 -38.42
CA ILE A 222 0.22 -12.99 -39.05
C ILE A 222 -0.50 -14.19 -39.68
N GLY A 223 -1.46 -14.80 -38.98
CA GLY A 223 -2.26 -15.92 -39.50
C GLY A 223 -3.07 -15.55 -40.75
N LYS A 224 -3.74 -14.38 -40.74
CA LYS A 224 -4.49 -13.87 -41.91
C LYS A 224 -3.55 -13.61 -43.09
N LEU A 225 -2.48 -12.85 -42.85
CA LEU A 225 -1.42 -12.55 -43.82
C LEU A 225 -0.66 -13.79 -44.29
N GLN A 226 -0.74 -14.95 -43.63
CA GLN A 226 -0.20 -16.22 -44.13
C GLN A 226 -1.24 -17.00 -44.93
N SER A 227 -2.50 -17.01 -44.49
CA SER A 227 -3.60 -17.73 -45.16
C SER A 227 -3.99 -17.14 -46.52
N GLU A 228 -3.91 -15.82 -46.67
CA GLU A 228 -4.06 -15.09 -47.95
C GLU A 228 -3.00 -15.46 -49.00
N GLN A 229 -1.98 -16.25 -48.65
CA GLN A 229 -1.02 -16.81 -49.60
C GLN A 229 -1.63 -17.91 -50.47
N LYS A 230 -2.72 -18.55 -50.02
CA LYS A 230 -3.26 -19.77 -50.63
C LYS A 230 -4.42 -19.56 -51.60
N ASN A 231 -5.14 -18.44 -51.55
CA ASN A 231 -6.31 -18.17 -52.40
C ASN A 231 -6.20 -16.82 -53.14
N GLU A 232 -5.50 -16.80 -54.29
CA GLU A 232 -5.34 -15.59 -55.12
C GLU A 232 -6.54 -15.27 -56.03
N ALA A 233 -7.48 -16.21 -56.22
CA ALA A 233 -8.56 -16.13 -57.23
C ALA A 233 -9.89 -15.49 -56.74
N GLN A 234 -10.09 -15.28 -55.43
CA GLN A 234 -11.32 -14.72 -54.86
C GLN A 234 -11.20 -13.24 -54.42
N ARG A 235 -10.08 -12.57 -54.76
CA ARG A 235 -9.68 -11.24 -54.26
C ARG A 235 -10.73 -10.12 -54.36
N TYR A 236 -11.56 -10.09 -55.39
CA TYR A 236 -12.43 -8.92 -55.66
C TYR A 236 -13.85 -9.03 -55.09
N GLN A 237 -14.38 -10.25 -54.92
CA GLN A 237 -15.65 -10.46 -54.20
C GLN A 237 -15.44 -10.42 -52.68
N THR A 238 -14.24 -10.77 -52.21
CA THR A 238 -13.89 -10.74 -50.78
C THR A 238 -13.63 -9.33 -50.27
N ALA A 239 -13.08 -8.40 -51.06
CA ALA A 239 -12.75 -7.06 -50.57
C ALA A 239 -13.98 -6.20 -50.19
N ASP A 240 -15.09 -6.30 -50.93
CA ASP A 240 -16.33 -5.60 -50.58
C ASP A 240 -17.02 -6.23 -49.37
N GLN A 241 -16.87 -7.55 -49.17
CA GLN A 241 -17.30 -8.26 -47.97
C GLN A 241 -16.43 -7.88 -46.75
N GLU A 242 -15.12 -7.74 -46.95
CA GLU A 242 -14.15 -7.34 -45.93
C GLU A 242 -14.37 -5.90 -45.48
N LEU A 243 -14.64 -4.97 -46.40
CA LEU A 243 -15.04 -3.60 -46.05
C LEU A 243 -16.35 -3.57 -45.23
N ARG A 244 -17.32 -4.44 -45.55
CA ARG A 244 -18.56 -4.54 -44.75
C ARG A 244 -18.29 -5.11 -43.36
N GLN A 245 -17.39 -6.08 -43.23
CA GLN A 245 -16.98 -6.63 -41.94
C GLN A 245 -16.25 -5.59 -41.09
N ILE A 246 -15.28 -4.85 -41.66
CA ILE A 246 -14.55 -3.79 -40.93
C ILE A 246 -15.50 -2.67 -40.49
N ASN A 247 -16.43 -2.22 -41.35
CA ASN A 247 -17.42 -1.22 -40.95
C ASN A 247 -18.38 -1.73 -39.87
N ALA A 248 -18.74 -3.02 -39.89
CA ALA A 248 -19.53 -3.62 -38.81
C ALA A 248 -18.74 -3.66 -37.48
N GLU A 249 -17.45 -4.04 -37.53
CA GLU A 249 -16.54 -4.01 -36.38
C GLU A 249 -16.43 -2.59 -35.79
N ILE A 250 -16.26 -1.55 -36.62
CA ILE A 250 -16.17 -0.15 -36.18
C ILE A 250 -17.45 0.28 -35.44
N ASN A 251 -18.62 0.08 -36.06
CA ASN A 251 -19.91 0.44 -35.46
C ASN A 251 -20.15 -0.29 -34.13
N GLU A 252 -19.66 -1.53 -34.02
CA GLU A 252 -19.82 -2.31 -32.82
C GLU A 252 -18.81 -1.95 -31.72
N ASN A 253 -17.60 -1.55 -32.09
CA ASN A 253 -16.62 -0.93 -31.19
C ASN A 253 -17.15 0.40 -30.63
N GLU A 254 -17.79 1.24 -31.44
CA GLU A 254 -18.45 2.47 -30.95
C GLU A 254 -19.53 2.17 -29.91
N ARG A 255 -20.36 1.14 -30.15
CA ARG A 255 -21.36 0.69 -29.17
C ARG A 255 -20.70 0.18 -27.89
N LEU A 256 -19.59 -0.53 -28.00
CA LEU A 256 -18.82 -1.01 -26.87
C LEU A 256 -18.27 0.16 -26.04
N THR A 257 -17.73 1.20 -26.68
CA THR A 257 -17.26 2.42 -26.00
C THR A 257 -18.37 3.04 -25.16
N VAL A 258 -19.56 3.21 -25.75
CA VAL A 258 -20.73 3.76 -25.04
C VAL A 258 -21.16 2.85 -23.89
N ALA A 259 -21.20 1.54 -24.09
CA ALA A 259 -21.59 0.58 -23.06
C ALA A 259 -20.61 0.56 -21.87
N VAL A 260 -19.30 0.55 -22.14
CA VAL A 260 -18.24 0.62 -21.13
C VAL A 260 -18.33 1.94 -20.37
N HIS A 261 -18.47 3.07 -21.08
CA HIS A 261 -18.58 4.39 -20.46
C HIS A 261 -19.79 4.46 -19.51
N ASN A 262 -20.97 4.03 -19.97
CA ASN A 262 -22.18 4.00 -19.15
C ASN A 262 -22.03 3.14 -17.90
N LEU A 263 -21.36 1.99 -18.01
CA LEU A 263 -21.14 1.10 -16.87
C LEU A 263 -20.17 1.70 -15.85
N VAL A 264 -19.13 2.41 -16.30
CA VAL A 264 -18.20 3.15 -15.42
C VAL A 264 -18.92 4.29 -14.70
N VAL A 265 -19.79 5.02 -15.40
CA VAL A 265 -20.60 6.09 -14.79
C VAL A 265 -21.59 5.55 -13.76
N ASP A 266 -22.30 4.45 -14.07
CA ASP A 266 -23.20 3.77 -13.11
C ASP A 266 -22.42 3.25 -11.88
N MET A 267 -21.23 2.69 -12.12
CA MET A 267 -20.34 2.25 -11.05
C MET A 267 -19.94 3.41 -10.13
N GLN A 268 -19.55 4.55 -10.70
CA GLN A 268 -19.19 5.74 -9.92
C GLN A 268 -20.36 6.18 -9.04
N ALA A 269 -21.55 6.36 -9.61
CA ALA A 269 -22.74 6.80 -8.89
C ALA A 269 -23.14 5.84 -7.76
N ARG A 270 -23.11 4.51 -8.01
CA ARG A 270 -23.39 3.51 -6.98
C ARG A 270 -22.37 3.52 -5.86
N THR A 271 -21.09 3.68 -6.21
CA THR A 271 -20.02 3.72 -5.21
C THR A 271 -20.12 4.98 -4.35
N ASP A 272 -20.46 6.12 -4.94
CA ASP A 272 -20.72 7.36 -4.19
C ASP A 272 -21.87 7.18 -3.18
N GLN A 273 -22.97 6.55 -3.60
CA GLN A 273 -24.10 6.24 -2.70
C GLN A 273 -23.68 5.31 -1.56
N ILE A 274 -22.93 4.24 -1.86
CA ILE A 274 -22.41 3.33 -0.82
C ILE A 274 -21.54 4.09 0.17
N ILE A 275 -20.65 4.96 -0.30
CA ILE A 275 -19.77 5.75 0.59
C ILE A 275 -20.62 6.64 1.51
N GLU A 276 -21.64 7.32 0.98
CA GLU A 276 -22.53 8.18 1.77
C GLU A 276 -23.33 7.40 2.82
N ASP A 277 -23.93 6.28 2.44
CA ASP A 277 -24.71 5.41 3.32
C ASP A 277 -23.82 4.83 4.44
N GLN A 278 -22.63 4.33 4.08
CA GLN A 278 -21.70 3.74 5.04
C GLN A 278 -21.09 4.78 5.97
N CYS A 279 -20.81 6.00 5.50
CA CYS A 279 -20.34 7.09 6.37
C CYS A 279 -21.42 7.52 7.36
N SER A 280 -22.69 7.54 6.93
CA SER A 280 -23.83 7.85 7.80
C SER A 280 -24.02 6.79 8.88
N LEU A 281 -23.95 5.51 8.50
CA LEU A 281 -24.01 4.38 9.43
C LEU A 281 -22.82 4.36 10.40
N LEU A 282 -21.62 4.66 9.91
CA LEU A 282 -20.42 4.77 10.74
C LEU A 282 -20.58 5.87 11.79
N HIS A 283 -21.06 7.05 11.37
CA HIS A 283 -21.32 8.15 12.27
C HIS A 283 -22.32 7.78 13.37
N SER A 284 -23.48 7.19 13.01
CA SER A 284 -24.48 6.78 14.00
C SER A 284 -23.94 5.72 14.97
N THR A 285 -23.20 4.72 14.47
CA THR A 285 -22.66 3.64 15.30
C THR A 285 -21.62 4.16 16.30
N LEU A 286 -20.75 5.07 15.87
CA LEU A 286 -19.76 5.69 16.76
C LEU A 286 -20.42 6.62 17.79
N ALA A 287 -21.39 7.43 17.37
CA ALA A 287 -22.16 8.28 18.28
C ALA A 287 -22.91 7.45 19.34
N ASP A 288 -23.55 6.35 18.94
CA ASP A 288 -24.22 5.42 19.86
C ASP A 288 -23.23 4.77 20.84
N THR A 289 -22.00 4.50 20.39
CA THR A 289 -20.92 3.98 21.26
C THR A 289 -20.54 5.00 22.35
N VAL A 290 -20.42 6.28 22.00
CA VAL A 290 -20.15 7.37 22.97
C VAL A 290 -21.31 7.49 23.95
N ILE A 291 -22.56 7.47 23.46
CA ILE A 291 -23.76 7.56 24.31
C ILE A 291 -23.84 6.38 25.27
N TYR A 292 -23.59 5.16 24.79
CA TYR A 292 -23.59 3.95 25.60
C TYR A 292 -22.54 4.01 26.71
N TYR A 293 -21.30 4.38 26.36
CA TYR A 293 -20.20 4.48 27.33
C TYR A 293 -20.46 5.59 28.36
N SER A 294 -20.97 6.74 27.91
CA SER A 294 -21.33 7.85 28.80
C SER A 294 -22.36 7.43 29.84
N ARG A 295 -23.42 6.71 29.43
CA ARG A 295 -24.42 6.16 30.35
C ARG A 295 -23.82 5.19 31.37
N HIS A 296 -22.98 4.26 30.90
CA HIS A 296 -22.31 3.31 31.77
C HIS A 296 -21.41 3.99 32.82
N GLU A 297 -20.69 5.04 32.44
CA GLU A 297 -19.85 5.81 33.36
C GLU A 297 -20.68 6.67 34.34
N CYS A 298 -21.82 7.22 33.88
CA CYS A 298 -22.80 7.86 34.76
C CYS A 298 -23.37 6.88 35.80
N ASP A 299 -23.70 5.65 35.41
CA ASP A 299 -24.21 4.63 36.33
C ASP A 299 -23.14 4.26 37.39
N ARG A 300 -21.88 4.06 36.96
CA ARG A 300 -20.75 3.81 37.86
C ARG A 300 -20.51 4.95 38.84
N LEU A 301 -20.63 6.20 38.39
CA LEU A 301 -20.52 7.37 39.26
C LEU A 301 -21.69 7.43 40.25
N SER A 302 -22.91 7.15 39.80
CA SER A 302 -24.11 7.09 40.65
C SER A 302 -23.95 6.06 41.78
N GLU A 303 -23.44 4.86 41.46
CA GLU A 303 -23.11 3.85 42.46
C GLU A 303 -22.01 4.30 43.42
N ALA A 304 -20.92 4.88 42.92
CA ALA A 304 -19.82 5.37 43.75
C ALA A 304 -20.27 6.46 44.75
N ILE A 305 -21.20 7.33 44.34
CA ILE A 305 -21.81 8.35 45.21
C ILE A 305 -22.72 7.70 46.25
N ARG A 306 -23.52 6.68 45.88
CA ARG A 306 -24.42 5.97 46.81
C ARG A 306 -23.67 5.23 47.92
N TYR A 307 -22.50 4.66 47.63
CA TYR A 307 -21.70 3.91 48.59
C TYR A 307 -20.73 4.77 49.42
N GLY A 308 -20.80 6.11 49.31
CA GLY A 308 -20.11 7.03 50.22
C GLY A 308 -18.61 7.20 49.98
N THR A 309 -18.08 6.74 48.85
CA THR A 309 -16.69 6.99 48.47
C THR A 309 -16.53 8.39 47.88
N HIS A 310 -16.28 9.38 48.74
CA HIS A 310 -15.90 10.72 48.30
C HIS A 310 -14.38 10.83 48.16
N GLU A 311 -13.96 11.36 47.00
CA GLU A 311 -12.58 11.73 46.66
C GLU A 311 -11.58 10.57 46.62
N GLY A 312 -11.58 9.82 45.51
CA GLY A 312 -10.46 8.94 45.13
C GLY A 312 -10.84 7.59 44.51
N ALA A 313 -12.06 7.11 44.68
CA ALA A 313 -12.46 5.77 44.23
C ALA A 313 -12.89 5.69 42.76
N TRP A 314 -13.40 6.79 42.19
CA TRP A 314 -13.87 6.85 40.81
C TRP A 314 -12.99 7.79 39.99
N VAL A 315 -12.37 7.25 38.94
CA VAL A 315 -11.54 7.97 37.97
C VAL A 315 -12.01 7.59 36.59
N PHE A 316 -12.45 8.58 35.81
CA PHE A 316 -12.78 8.38 34.42
C PHE A 316 -11.50 8.10 33.62
N LYS A 317 -11.45 6.95 32.95
CA LYS A 317 -10.34 6.58 32.06
C LYS A 317 -10.80 6.67 30.61
N THR A 318 -10.20 7.58 29.86
CA THR A 318 -10.47 7.79 28.43
C THR A 318 -9.99 6.63 27.55
N ASP A 319 -9.01 5.85 28.02
CA ASP A 319 -8.46 4.68 27.30
C ASP A 319 -9.54 3.65 26.93
N GLY A 320 -10.52 3.43 27.81
CA GLY A 320 -11.60 2.47 27.58
C GLY A 320 -12.51 2.89 26.42
N LEU A 321 -12.91 4.15 26.40
CA LEU A 321 -13.74 4.71 25.33
C LEU A 321 -12.97 4.75 24.00
N ARG A 322 -11.71 5.17 24.01
CA ARG A 322 -10.88 5.22 22.80
C ARG A 322 -10.71 3.85 22.16
N ARG A 323 -10.46 2.81 22.98
CA ARG A 323 -10.37 1.43 22.51
C ARG A 323 -11.69 0.95 21.90
N LEU A 324 -12.81 1.23 22.56
CA LEU A 324 -14.13 0.83 22.06
C LEU A 324 -14.47 1.55 20.74
N LEU A 325 -14.13 2.84 20.61
CA LEU A 325 -14.28 3.59 19.37
C LEU A 325 -13.38 3.04 18.27
N GLU A 326 -12.12 2.68 18.57
CA GLU A 326 -11.20 2.04 17.63
C GLU A 326 -11.78 0.73 17.08
N GLU A 327 -12.21 -0.17 17.96
CA GLU A 327 -12.75 -1.49 17.60
C GLU A 327 -14.00 -1.35 16.72
N THR A 328 -14.93 -0.47 17.11
CA THR A 328 -16.15 -0.17 16.34
C THR A 328 -15.81 0.46 14.99
N TYR A 329 -14.89 1.43 14.96
CA TYR A 329 -14.46 2.12 13.75
C TYR A 329 -13.85 1.16 12.72
N VAL A 330 -12.91 0.29 13.15
CA VAL A 330 -12.31 -0.73 12.28
C VAL A 330 -13.38 -1.65 11.72
N LYS A 331 -14.29 -2.14 12.57
CA LYS A 331 -15.34 -3.07 12.15
C LYS A 331 -16.26 -2.44 11.10
N SER A 332 -16.76 -1.23 11.35
CA SER A 332 -17.65 -0.53 10.42
C SER A 332 -16.92 -0.11 9.13
N PHE A 333 -15.65 0.28 9.20
CA PHE A 333 -14.86 0.56 7.99
C PHE A 333 -14.67 -0.69 7.12
N ARG A 334 -14.35 -1.84 7.73
CA ARG A 334 -14.23 -3.12 7.01
C ARG A 334 -15.55 -3.53 6.35
N GLN A 335 -16.68 -3.23 6.98
CA GLN A 335 -18.00 -3.44 6.36
C GLN A 335 -18.19 -2.56 5.12
N ALA A 336 -17.79 -1.29 5.19
CA ALA A 336 -17.83 -0.39 4.03
C ALA A 336 -16.92 -0.88 2.88
N GLU A 337 -15.69 -1.32 3.18
CA GLU A 337 -14.80 -1.91 2.19
C GLU A 337 -15.38 -3.18 1.53
N ASN A 338 -16.08 -4.00 2.31
CA ASN A 338 -16.77 -5.19 1.79
C ASN A 338 -17.95 -4.83 0.89
N ALA A 339 -18.75 -3.80 1.25
CA ALA A 339 -19.84 -3.33 0.40
C ALA A 339 -19.31 -2.79 -0.95
N MET A 340 -18.21 -2.04 -0.93
CA MET A 340 -17.53 -1.63 -2.16
C MET A 340 -17.08 -2.84 -2.97
N THR A 341 -16.40 -3.80 -2.32
CA THR A 341 -15.93 -5.06 -2.91
C THR A 341 -17.05 -5.83 -3.62
N GLU A 342 -18.22 -5.95 -2.99
CA GLU A 342 -19.36 -6.67 -3.55
C GLU A 342 -19.84 -6.03 -4.85
N LEU A 343 -19.85 -4.70 -4.92
CA LEU A 343 -20.15 -3.98 -6.15
C LEU A 343 -19.12 -4.29 -7.25
N GLU A 344 -17.83 -4.29 -6.91
CA GLU A 344 -16.75 -4.64 -7.87
C GLU A 344 -16.95 -6.06 -8.42
N ASN A 345 -17.26 -7.02 -7.54
CA ASN A 345 -17.51 -8.42 -7.89
C ASN A 345 -18.69 -8.61 -8.85
N VAL A 346 -19.62 -7.65 -8.92
CA VAL A 346 -20.74 -7.69 -9.87
C VAL A 346 -20.39 -6.97 -11.18
N ILE A 347 -19.66 -5.85 -11.11
CA ILE A 347 -19.41 -4.99 -12.27
C ILE A 347 -18.22 -5.47 -13.11
N PHE A 348 -17.13 -5.88 -12.48
CA PHE A 348 -15.93 -6.33 -13.19
C PHE A 348 -16.19 -7.55 -14.08
N PRO A 349 -16.94 -8.59 -13.65
CA PRO A 349 -17.30 -9.67 -14.56
C PRO A 349 -18.14 -9.23 -15.76
N LYS A 350 -19.02 -8.24 -15.60
CA LYS A 350 -19.79 -7.67 -16.73
C LYS A 350 -18.89 -6.96 -17.72
N LEU A 351 -17.98 -6.12 -17.22
CA LEU A 351 -16.97 -5.44 -18.06
C LEU A 351 -16.07 -6.46 -18.79
N ARG A 352 -15.65 -7.52 -18.08
CA ARG A 352 -14.91 -8.63 -18.68
C ARG A 352 -15.71 -9.32 -19.78
N ALA A 353 -16.99 -9.63 -19.55
CA ALA A 353 -17.82 -10.30 -20.54
C ALA A 353 -18.00 -9.45 -21.81
N LEU A 354 -18.19 -8.13 -21.65
CA LEU A 354 -18.29 -7.20 -22.77
C LEU A 354 -17.01 -7.18 -23.63
N LEU A 355 -15.85 -7.19 -22.99
CA LEU A 355 -14.57 -7.25 -23.70
C LEU A 355 -14.24 -8.64 -24.25
N ALA A 356 -14.42 -9.70 -23.47
CA ALA A 356 -14.09 -11.08 -23.84
C ALA A 356 -14.87 -11.54 -25.09
N ALA A 357 -16.08 -11.03 -25.31
CA ALA A 357 -16.83 -11.26 -26.54
C ALA A 357 -16.12 -10.77 -27.83
N ARG A 358 -15.06 -9.94 -27.70
CA ARG A 358 -14.32 -9.33 -28.81
C ARG A 358 -12.86 -9.77 -28.89
N LEU A 359 -12.39 -10.54 -27.92
CA LEU A 359 -10.99 -10.93 -27.81
C LEU A 359 -10.85 -12.40 -28.23
N PRO A 360 -9.77 -12.77 -28.94
CA PRO A 360 -9.45 -14.18 -29.19
C PRO A 360 -9.43 -14.97 -27.88
N GLU A 361 -9.84 -16.24 -27.89
CA GLU A 361 -9.92 -17.08 -26.67
C GLU A 361 -8.58 -17.17 -25.92
N ALA A 362 -7.46 -17.19 -26.65
CA ALA A 362 -6.10 -17.16 -26.11
C ALA A 362 -5.68 -15.79 -25.50
N ALA A 363 -6.45 -14.74 -25.77
CA ALA A 363 -6.24 -13.36 -25.31
C ALA A 363 -7.30 -12.92 -24.30
N GLN A 364 -8.19 -13.83 -23.86
CA GLN A 364 -9.20 -13.52 -22.88
C GLN A 364 -8.50 -13.03 -21.61
N PRO A 365 -8.70 -11.76 -21.23
CA PRO A 365 -7.90 -11.20 -20.17
C PRO A 365 -8.30 -11.81 -18.83
N THR A 366 -7.31 -12.08 -17.98
CA THR A 366 -7.54 -12.21 -16.54
C THR A 366 -7.73 -10.83 -15.89
N LEU A 367 -8.49 -9.96 -16.58
CA LEU A 367 -8.70 -8.54 -16.29
C LEU A 367 -8.97 -8.33 -14.81
N LEU A 368 -8.21 -7.49 -14.11
CA LEU A 368 -8.57 -7.08 -12.75
C LEU A 368 -8.72 -8.26 -11.75
N ALA A 369 -7.81 -9.24 -11.70
CA ALA A 369 -7.75 -9.99 -10.46
C ALA A 369 -7.34 -9.01 -9.37
N ARG A 370 -8.19 -8.93 -8.35
CA ARG A 370 -8.01 -8.02 -7.23
C ARG A 370 -6.60 -8.22 -6.65
N PRO A 371 -5.88 -7.16 -6.26
CA PRO A 371 -4.73 -7.33 -5.38
C PRO A 371 -5.17 -8.14 -4.17
N THR A 372 -4.59 -9.31 -3.96
CA THR A 372 -4.89 -10.14 -2.79
C THR A 372 -4.33 -9.43 -1.56
N GLY A 373 -5.20 -8.72 -0.84
CA GLY A 373 -4.83 -7.98 0.36
C GLY A 373 -6.04 -7.26 0.96
N ALA A 374 -6.10 -7.23 2.29
CA ALA A 374 -7.03 -6.36 3.00
C ALA A 374 -6.63 -4.90 2.70
N GLY A 375 -7.60 -4.03 2.39
CA GLY A 375 -7.30 -2.63 2.14
C GLY A 375 -6.69 -1.96 3.36
N GLU A 376 -5.88 -0.93 3.11
CA GLU A 376 -5.29 -0.11 4.17
C GLU A 376 -6.40 0.58 4.97
N LEU A 377 -6.31 0.50 6.30
CA LEU A 377 -7.25 1.16 7.22
C LEU A 377 -7.18 2.69 7.08
N PRO A 378 -8.20 3.44 7.51
CA PRO A 378 -8.12 4.90 7.57
C PRO A 378 -7.32 5.34 8.81
N SER A 379 -6.95 6.63 8.86
CA SER A 379 -6.18 7.19 9.98
C SER A 379 -7.02 7.22 11.26
N PHE A 380 -6.38 6.91 12.40
CA PHE A 380 -7.00 6.97 13.73
C PHE A 380 -6.52 8.18 14.54
N GLU A 381 -5.92 9.18 13.90
CA GLU A 381 -5.33 10.36 14.55
C GLU A 381 -6.27 11.03 15.56
N ALA A 382 -7.56 11.10 15.23
CA ALA A 382 -8.59 11.67 16.10
C ALA A 382 -8.65 10.99 17.49
N LEU A 383 -8.40 9.67 17.56
CA LEU A 383 -8.34 8.93 18.82
C LEU A 383 -7.10 9.23 19.64
N GLY A 384 -6.07 9.84 19.06
CA GLY A 384 -4.84 10.26 19.76
C GLY A 384 -4.92 11.66 20.36
N GLN A 385 -5.95 12.45 20.02
CA GLN A 385 -6.06 13.83 20.50
C GLN A 385 -6.21 13.89 22.03
N GLN A 386 -5.51 14.81 22.69
CA GLN A 386 -5.71 15.03 24.12
C GLN A 386 -7.05 15.72 24.35
N VAL A 387 -7.84 15.13 25.23
CA VAL A 387 -9.19 15.57 25.60
C VAL A 387 -9.10 16.29 26.94
N VAL A 388 -9.98 17.25 27.23
CA VAL A 388 -10.00 17.96 28.53
C VAL A 388 -10.06 16.97 29.71
N LEU A 389 -10.76 15.85 29.49
CA LEU A 389 -10.89 14.74 30.43
C LEU A 389 -9.54 14.06 30.79
N ASP A 390 -8.51 14.17 29.94
CA ASP A 390 -7.17 13.62 30.18
C ASP A 390 -6.31 14.49 31.12
N VAL A 391 -6.73 15.72 31.40
CA VAL A 391 -5.99 16.64 32.29
C VAL A 391 -6.35 16.34 33.74
N THR A 392 -5.67 15.36 34.34
CA THR A 392 -6.12 14.61 35.52
C THR A 392 -6.32 15.36 36.85
N ASP A 393 -5.99 16.64 37.01
CA ASP A 393 -5.87 17.22 38.37
C ASP A 393 -6.59 18.55 38.66
N SER A 394 -6.66 19.48 37.72
CA SER A 394 -7.08 20.86 38.02
C SER A 394 -8.58 21.08 37.84
N TRP A 395 -9.21 20.43 36.86
CA TRP A 395 -10.64 20.56 36.63
C TRP A 395 -11.46 19.61 37.51
N TRP A 396 -10.98 18.38 37.74
CA TRP A 396 -11.66 17.37 38.58
C TRP A 396 -11.85 17.83 40.03
N ARG A 397 -10.83 18.43 40.65
CA ARG A 397 -10.95 19.02 42.01
C ARG A 397 -11.97 20.15 42.04
N ARG A 398 -12.01 20.95 40.97
CA ARG A 398 -12.93 22.08 40.85
C ARG A 398 -14.37 21.61 40.63
N TRP A 399 -14.56 20.51 39.91
CA TRP A 399 -15.85 19.87 39.69
C TRP A 399 -16.42 19.27 40.99
N TRP A 400 -15.60 18.56 41.78
CA TRP A 400 -16.02 18.06 43.10
C TRP A 400 -16.32 19.18 44.13
N SER A 401 -15.62 20.32 44.04
CA SER A 401 -15.81 21.46 44.95
C SER A 401 -17.12 22.23 44.73
N ARG A 402 -17.84 21.98 43.62
CA ARG A 402 -19.13 22.63 43.35
C ARG A 402 -20.24 21.91 44.12
N GLY A 403 -21.01 22.68 44.89
CA GLY A 403 -22.20 22.22 45.63
C GLY A 403 -23.39 21.87 44.74
N GLN A 404 -23.19 21.01 43.75
CA GLN A 404 -24.21 20.53 42.82
C GLN A 404 -24.92 19.28 43.36
N THR A 405 -26.17 19.09 42.95
CA THR A 405 -26.92 17.85 43.23
C THR A 405 -26.37 16.68 42.40
N THR A 406 -26.63 15.45 42.84
CA THR A 406 -26.17 14.23 42.14
C THR A 406 -26.66 14.18 40.69
N GLU A 407 -27.91 14.56 40.42
CA GLU A 407 -28.47 14.61 39.07
C GLU A 407 -27.77 15.63 38.18
N GLN A 408 -27.41 16.80 38.71
CA GLN A 408 -26.69 17.82 37.97
C GLN A 408 -25.27 17.36 37.60
N ARG A 409 -24.60 16.63 38.51
CA ARG A 409 -23.26 16.06 38.25
C ARG A 409 -23.28 15.00 37.15
N LEU A 410 -24.31 14.15 37.13
CA LEU A 410 -24.48 13.14 36.08
C LEU A 410 -24.77 13.78 34.72
N ALA A 411 -25.60 14.82 34.69
CA ALA A 411 -25.89 15.56 33.46
C ALA A 411 -24.67 16.33 32.93
N GLU A 412 -23.87 16.94 33.81
CA GLU A 412 -22.63 17.62 33.42
C GLU A 412 -21.58 16.63 32.88
N LEU A 413 -21.45 15.45 33.50
CA LEU A 413 -20.54 14.40 33.01
C LEU A 413 -20.94 13.91 31.60
N ASP A 414 -22.22 13.62 31.38
CA ASP A 414 -22.72 13.18 30.07
C ASP A 414 -22.48 14.24 28.98
N LEU A 415 -22.69 15.51 29.30
CA LEU A 415 -22.47 16.62 28.38
C LEU A 415 -20.99 16.79 28.04
N VAL A 416 -20.09 16.69 29.02
CA VAL A 416 -18.64 16.80 28.80
C VAL A 416 -18.14 15.62 27.97
N ILE A 417 -18.53 14.38 28.28
CA ILE A 417 -18.10 13.20 27.50
C ILE A 417 -18.53 13.34 26.04
N ARG A 418 -19.80 13.67 25.79
CA ARG A 418 -20.29 13.81 24.41
C ARG A 418 -19.65 14.99 23.68
N GLY A 419 -19.62 16.17 24.32
CA GLY A 419 -19.04 17.37 23.71
C GLY A 419 -17.57 17.22 23.31
N GLU A 420 -16.80 16.44 24.07
CA GLU A 420 -15.40 16.17 23.77
C GLU A 420 -15.19 15.08 22.71
N PHE A 421 -16.04 14.04 22.67
CA PHE A 421 -15.88 12.92 21.74
C PHE A 421 -16.65 13.07 20.42
N ASP A 422 -17.68 13.92 20.34
CA ASP A 422 -18.35 14.27 19.09
C ASP A 422 -17.39 14.79 17.99
N PRO A 423 -16.45 15.72 18.27
CA PRO A 423 -15.48 16.15 17.26
C PRO A 423 -14.49 15.03 16.87
N VAL A 424 -14.17 14.12 17.79
CA VAL A 424 -13.36 12.92 17.52
C VAL A 424 -14.09 11.99 16.56
N VAL A 425 -15.37 11.70 16.81
CA VAL A 425 -16.23 10.90 15.92
C VAL A 425 -16.32 11.53 14.53
N ALA A 426 -16.59 12.83 14.45
CA ALA A 426 -16.65 13.54 13.18
C ALA A 426 -15.32 13.49 12.40
N ALA A 427 -14.18 13.57 13.10
CA ALA A 427 -12.86 13.46 12.49
C ALA A 427 -12.57 12.04 11.96
N LEU A 428 -12.95 10.99 12.71
CA LEU A 428 -12.84 9.60 12.26
C LEU A 428 -13.67 9.32 11.01
N VAL A 429 -14.91 9.81 10.97
CA VAL A 429 -15.80 9.68 9.80
C VAL A 429 -15.20 10.40 8.59
N ARG A 430 -14.66 11.62 8.75
CA ARG A 430 -13.98 12.33 7.66
C ARG A 430 -12.78 11.56 7.12
N SER A 431 -11.98 10.95 8.01
CA SER A 431 -10.83 10.14 7.59
C SER A 431 -11.26 8.89 6.81
N ALA A 432 -12.29 8.19 7.29
CA ALA A 432 -12.87 7.05 6.59
C ALA A 432 -13.40 7.45 5.21
N GLN A 433 -14.15 8.56 5.12
CA GLN A 433 -14.68 9.06 3.86
C GLN A 433 -13.57 9.42 2.86
N ALA A 434 -12.52 10.12 3.32
CA ALA A 434 -11.38 10.47 2.47
C ALA A 434 -10.68 9.21 1.91
N ARG A 435 -10.51 8.19 2.75
CA ARG A 435 -9.90 6.91 2.37
C ARG A 435 -10.75 6.14 1.35
N LEU A 436 -12.07 6.02 1.58
CA LEU A 436 -12.99 5.35 0.67
C LEU A 436 -13.06 6.08 -0.69
N LYS A 437 -13.10 7.42 -0.69
CA LYS A 437 -13.03 8.22 -1.93
C LYS A 437 -11.71 8.05 -2.67
N SER A 438 -10.58 7.97 -1.95
CA SER A 438 -9.28 7.69 -2.55
C SER A 438 -9.23 6.30 -3.21
N GLN A 439 -9.79 5.29 -2.53
CA GLN A 439 -9.93 3.93 -3.07
C GLN A 439 -10.80 3.93 -4.33
N GLN A 440 -11.97 4.54 -4.28
CA GLN A 440 -12.87 4.67 -5.41
C GLN A 440 -12.20 5.40 -6.58
N SER A 441 -11.51 6.52 -6.33
CA SER A 441 -10.80 7.27 -7.38
C SER A 441 -9.72 6.43 -8.05
N THR A 442 -8.93 5.70 -7.27
CA THR A 442 -7.89 4.81 -7.78
C THR A 442 -8.49 3.66 -8.60
N MET A 443 -9.55 3.04 -8.09
CA MET A 443 -10.28 1.98 -8.77
C MET A 443 -10.90 2.46 -10.09
N LEU A 444 -11.58 3.61 -10.08
CA LEU A 444 -12.19 4.20 -11.27
C LEU A 444 -11.12 4.58 -12.30
N LYS A 445 -10.06 5.29 -11.90
CA LYS A 445 -8.95 5.62 -12.81
C LYS A 445 -8.34 4.38 -13.43
N ASN A 446 -8.04 3.36 -12.65
CA ASN A 446 -7.43 2.13 -13.15
C ASN A 446 -8.39 1.38 -14.09
N SER A 447 -9.67 1.31 -13.74
CA SER A 447 -10.69 0.69 -14.61
C SER A 447 -10.85 1.48 -15.91
N THR A 448 -11.01 2.80 -15.83
CA THR A 448 -11.15 3.68 -17.00
C THR A 448 -9.92 3.58 -17.91
N VAL A 449 -8.70 3.67 -17.37
CA VAL A 449 -7.48 3.55 -18.17
C VAL A 449 -7.44 2.19 -18.88
N VAL A 450 -7.65 1.09 -18.16
CA VAL A 450 -7.58 -0.25 -18.77
C VAL A 450 -8.65 -0.44 -19.83
N PHE A 451 -9.91 -0.18 -19.50
CA PHE A 451 -11.03 -0.42 -20.41
C PHE A 451 -11.04 0.55 -21.59
N LEU A 452 -10.78 1.83 -21.35
CA LEU A 452 -10.78 2.83 -22.42
C LEU A 452 -9.57 2.66 -23.33
N SER A 453 -8.38 2.42 -22.80
CA SER A 453 -7.21 2.17 -23.65
C SER A 453 -7.34 0.88 -24.47
N LEU A 454 -7.99 -0.17 -23.94
CA LEU A 454 -8.32 -1.36 -24.74
C LEU A 454 -9.29 -1.04 -25.88
N VAL A 455 -10.31 -0.24 -25.62
CA VAL A 455 -11.31 0.14 -26.62
C VAL A 455 -10.71 1.10 -27.66
N GLU A 456 -9.90 2.08 -27.25
CA GLU A 456 -9.15 2.96 -28.14
C GLU A 456 -8.22 2.15 -29.05
N PHE A 457 -7.49 1.19 -28.50
CA PHE A 457 -6.63 0.30 -29.28
C PHE A 457 -7.45 -0.54 -30.30
N LEU A 458 -8.63 -1.03 -29.92
CA LEU A 458 -9.53 -1.72 -30.86
C LEU A 458 -9.99 -0.79 -32.00
N GLN A 459 -10.28 0.48 -31.69
CA GLN A 459 -10.71 1.48 -32.65
C GLN A 459 -9.60 1.85 -33.62
N GLU A 460 -8.42 2.24 -33.12
CA GLU A 460 -7.24 2.60 -33.93
C GLU A 460 -6.93 1.48 -34.93
N ARG A 461 -6.90 0.23 -34.46
CA ARG A 461 -6.61 -0.91 -35.33
C ARG A 461 -7.67 -1.13 -36.41
N SER A 462 -8.95 -1.00 -36.06
CA SER A 462 -10.04 -1.13 -37.03
C SER A 462 -9.96 -0.03 -38.11
N GLN A 463 -9.53 1.17 -37.73
CA GLN A 463 -9.31 2.30 -38.65
C GLN A 463 -8.10 2.07 -39.55
N GLU A 464 -6.96 1.62 -39.02
CA GLU A 464 -5.77 1.28 -39.82
C GLU A 464 -6.10 0.21 -40.88
N ARG A 465 -6.86 -0.82 -40.49
CA ARG A 465 -7.34 -1.86 -41.43
C ARG A 465 -8.24 -1.28 -42.51
N LEU A 466 -9.14 -0.37 -42.15
CA LEU A 466 -10.05 0.30 -43.09
C LEU A 466 -9.28 1.14 -44.11
N GLU A 467 -8.36 1.98 -43.66
CA GLU A 467 -7.55 2.86 -44.50
C GLU A 467 -6.73 2.04 -45.49
N ARG A 468 -6.06 1.00 -45.02
CA ARG A 468 -5.27 0.11 -45.88
C ARG A 468 -6.13 -0.62 -46.91
N THR A 469 -7.28 -1.14 -46.50
CA THR A 469 -8.19 -1.83 -47.43
C THR A 469 -8.72 -0.87 -48.48
N ARG A 470 -8.96 0.40 -48.12
CA ARG A 470 -9.32 1.46 -49.05
C ARG A 470 -8.17 1.79 -50.00
N GLU A 471 -6.94 1.95 -49.51
CA GLU A 471 -5.76 2.22 -50.33
C GLU A 471 -5.57 1.14 -51.41
N LEU A 472 -5.67 -0.13 -51.03
CA LEU A 472 -5.59 -1.28 -51.93
C LEU A 472 -6.72 -1.30 -52.98
N LEU A 473 -7.88 -0.71 -52.70
CA LEU A 473 -9.01 -0.60 -53.63
C LEU A 473 -8.93 0.65 -54.52
N THR A 474 -8.35 1.74 -54.03
CA THR A 474 -8.12 2.98 -54.80
C THR A 474 -6.91 2.91 -55.74
N GLU A 475 -5.91 2.05 -55.46
CA GLU A 475 -4.89 1.66 -56.44
C GLU A 475 -5.51 0.77 -57.54
N ARG A 476 -6.42 1.37 -58.31
CA ARG A 476 -7.03 0.79 -59.50
C ARG A 476 -6.01 0.91 -60.65
N ALA A 477 -5.56 -0.25 -61.13
CA ALA A 477 -4.95 -0.53 -62.44
C ALA A 477 -3.43 -0.72 -62.52
N GLU A 478 -3.09 -2.00 -62.75
CA GLU A 478 -2.13 -2.52 -63.75
C GLU A 478 -0.62 -2.65 -63.48
N ILE A 479 -0.01 -2.11 -62.43
CA ILE A 479 1.41 -2.39 -62.19
C ILE A 479 1.66 -2.75 -60.72
N GLU A 480 1.99 -4.02 -60.51
CA GLU A 480 2.82 -4.59 -59.42
C GLU A 480 2.20 -5.62 -58.45
N GLN A 481 2.11 -6.87 -58.91
CA GLN A 481 2.17 -8.02 -57.99
C GLN A 481 3.48 -8.06 -57.16
N GLY A 482 4.56 -7.42 -57.66
CA GLY A 482 5.86 -7.30 -57.00
C GLY A 482 5.84 -6.38 -55.76
N LYS A 483 5.41 -5.12 -55.90
CA LYS A 483 5.18 -4.17 -54.79
C LYS A 483 4.25 -4.76 -53.74
N TYR A 484 3.15 -5.40 -54.11
CA TYR A 484 2.24 -5.98 -53.12
C TYR A 484 2.92 -7.11 -52.31
N ARG A 485 3.64 -8.03 -52.98
CA ARG A 485 4.42 -9.08 -52.29
C ARG A 485 5.50 -8.48 -51.38
N ARG A 486 6.18 -7.41 -51.82
CA ARG A 486 7.19 -6.69 -51.02
C ARG A 486 6.57 -5.95 -49.83
N ALA A 487 5.48 -5.22 -50.03
CA ALA A 487 4.77 -4.51 -48.98
C ALA A 487 4.24 -5.48 -47.91
N ARG A 488 3.71 -6.63 -48.32
CA ARG A 488 3.28 -7.69 -47.41
C ARG A 488 4.44 -8.34 -46.67
N ALA A 489 5.53 -8.68 -47.35
CA ALA A 489 6.72 -9.25 -46.70
C ALA A 489 7.33 -8.26 -45.68
N ASN A 490 7.39 -6.97 -46.03
CA ASN A 490 7.82 -5.91 -45.13
C ASN A 490 6.90 -5.80 -43.91
N ARG A 491 5.58 -5.88 -44.10
CA ARG A 491 4.62 -5.86 -43.00
C ARG A 491 4.74 -7.09 -42.10
N LEU A 492 4.89 -8.28 -42.67
CA LEU A 492 5.10 -9.50 -41.88
C LEU A 492 6.35 -9.34 -40.99
N ALA A 493 7.46 -8.87 -41.56
CA ALA A 493 8.69 -8.62 -40.81
C ALA A 493 8.58 -7.47 -39.80
N GLU A 494 7.66 -6.51 -40.00
CA GLU A 494 7.37 -5.45 -39.04
C GLU A 494 6.53 -5.98 -37.87
N VAL A 495 5.46 -6.71 -38.15
CA VAL A 495 4.57 -7.31 -37.14
C VAL A 495 5.34 -8.32 -36.28
N GLU A 496 6.20 -9.15 -36.87
CA GLU A 496 7.08 -10.08 -36.13
C GLU A 496 8.04 -9.34 -35.18
N ARG A 497 8.58 -8.19 -35.60
CA ARG A 497 9.41 -7.33 -34.74
C ARG A 497 8.61 -6.73 -33.58
N GLN A 498 7.38 -6.28 -33.84
CA GLN A 498 6.49 -5.74 -32.81
C GLN A 498 6.10 -6.81 -31.77
N VAL A 499 5.77 -8.03 -32.20
CA VAL A 499 5.49 -9.17 -31.31
C VAL A 499 6.69 -9.47 -30.40
N THR A 500 7.92 -9.44 -30.94
CA THR A 500 9.14 -9.67 -30.16
C THR A 500 9.37 -8.56 -29.11
N ALA A 501 9.10 -7.30 -29.46
CA ALA A 501 9.24 -6.19 -28.52
C ALA A 501 8.19 -6.24 -27.40
N ILE A 502 6.92 -6.53 -27.74
CA ILE A 502 5.81 -6.62 -26.79
C ILE A 502 6.00 -7.81 -25.84
N SER A 503 6.43 -8.97 -26.33
CA SER A 503 6.71 -10.14 -25.49
C SER A 503 7.86 -9.89 -24.50
N SER A 504 8.92 -9.19 -24.92
CA SER A 504 10.01 -8.80 -24.00
C SER A 504 9.54 -7.83 -22.91
N ALA A 505 8.70 -6.86 -23.27
CA ALA A 505 8.09 -5.94 -22.31
C ALA A 505 7.18 -6.69 -21.32
N ARG A 506 6.33 -7.60 -21.82
CA ARG A 506 5.45 -8.46 -21.01
C ARG A 506 6.24 -9.27 -19.98
N GLN A 507 7.35 -9.90 -20.38
CA GLN A 507 8.18 -10.68 -19.47
C GLN A 507 8.74 -9.84 -18.30
N ARG A 508 9.08 -8.57 -18.54
CA ARG A 508 9.53 -7.66 -17.47
C ARG A 508 8.40 -7.29 -16.52
N LEU A 509 7.20 -7.02 -17.07
CA LEU A 509 6.02 -6.67 -16.28
C LEU A 509 5.54 -7.86 -15.42
N GLU A 510 5.57 -9.08 -15.95
CA GLU A 510 5.30 -10.30 -15.18
C GLU A 510 6.31 -10.52 -14.05
N GLY A 511 7.57 -10.09 -14.24
CA GLY A 511 8.58 -10.09 -13.17
C GLY A 511 8.20 -9.20 -11.99
N ILE A 512 7.62 -8.02 -12.28
CA ILE A 512 7.14 -7.06 -11.26
C ILE A 512 5.87 -7.58 -10.58
N GLU A 513 5.00 -8.31 -11.29
CA GLU A 513 3.80 -8.91 -10.69
C GLU A 513 4.15 -10.06 -9.71
N ARG A 514 5.21 -10.82 -10.00
CA ARG A 514 5.64 -11.97 -9.19
C ARG A 514 6.49 -11.60 -7.96
N SER A 515 7.09 -10.40 -7.96
CA SER A 515 7.78 -9.81 -6.80
C SER A 515 6.78 -9.20 -5.81
#